data_AF-A0A6S7G8L7-F1
#
_entry.id   AF-A0A6S7G8L7-F1
#
_cell.length_a   1.000
_cell.length_b   1.000
_cell.length_c   1.000
_cell.angle_alpha   90.00
_cell.angle_beta   90.00
_cell.angle_gamma   90.00
#
_symmetry.space_group_name_H-M   'P 1'
#
loop_
_entity.id
_entity.type
_entity.pdbx_description
1 polymer ?
#
loop_
_entity_poly.entity_id
_entity_poly.type
_entity_poly.pdbx_seq_one_letter_code
_entity_poly.pdbx_strand_id
1 'polypeptide(L)'
;MEKHNKAMKLAEASFEEISTSVEMEDLGDIESGCELVQRGKNKIEKVSGFEIKIKRAVSKDTSGSRRAILKKEIEKQHAINEENERARRREKDEMEELAVRWIPRELEWLLRKLEIEKEAKKQLQENTWPTTATQIVKLQKYTITPFTGDFIDWTRFLNQFSVELDNSSISEISKFNYLLELTKEKPREEILGLPHTSDGYIEAK
;
A
#
# COMPACT_ATOMS: atom_id res chain seq x y z
N MET A 1 -111.51 18.54 -41.67
CA MET A 1 -110.96 17.17 -41.73
C MET A 1 -109.79 17.07 -42.71
N GLU A 2 -109.93 17.55 -43.96
CA GLU A 2 -108.93 17.33 -45.01
C GLU A 2 -107.59 18.10 -44.87
N LYS A 3 -107.62 19.35 -44.37
CA LYS A 3 -106.40 20.13 -44.13
C LYS A 3 -105.51 19.56 -43.01
N HIS A 4 -106.11 18.91 -42.01
CA HIS A 4 -105.37 18.32 -40.88
C HIS A 4 -104.63 17.04 -41.30
N ASN A 5 -105.28 16.16 -42.09
CA ASN A 5 -104.62 14.98 -42.67
C ASN A 5 -103.46 15.32 -43.59
N LYS A 6 -103.56 16.42 -44.36
CA LYS A 6 -102.46 16.85 -45.23
C LYS A 6 -101.26 17.38 -44.43
N ALA A 7 -101.50 18.10 -43.34
CA ALA A 7 -100.42 18.57 -42.46
C ALA A 7 -99.73 17.41 -41.72
N MET A 8 -100.51 16.41 -41.28
CA MET A 8 -99.97 15.23 -40.59
C MET A 8 -99.07 14.39 -41.51
N LYS A 9 -99.49 14.15 -42.75
CA LYS A 9 -98.66 13.45 -43.75
C LYS A 9 -97.37 14.20 -44.12
N LEU A 10 -97.40 15.52 -44.11
CA LEU A 10 -96.23 16.34 -44.41
C LEU A 10 -95.24 16.36 -43.24
N ALA A 11 -95.74 16.29 -42.00
CA ALA A 11 -94.92 16.17 -40.81
C ALA A 11 -94.27 14.78 -40.69
N GLU A 12 -95.01 13.70 -41.01
CA GLU A 12 -94.44 12.33 -41.07
C GLU A 12 -93.37 12.20 -42.15
N ALA A 13 -93.61 12.73 -43.36
CA ALA A 13 -92.62 12.70 -44.44
C ALA A 13 -91.34 13.48 -44.08
N SER A 14 -91.47 14.65 -43.44
CA SER A 14 -90.33 15.43 -42.95
C SER A 14 -89.56 14.69 -41.84
N PHE A 15 -90.27 14.02 -40.94
CA PHE A 15 -89.64 13.24 -39.87
C PHE A 15 -88.92 12.00 -40.41
N GLU A 16 -89.49 11.27 -41.36
CA GLU A 16 -88.83 10.14 -42.04
C GLU A 16 -87.62 10.59 -42.83
N GLU A 17 -87.69 11.72 -43.54
CA GLU A 17 -86.56 12.25 -44.32
C GLU A 17 -85.39 12.70 -43.42
N ILE A 18 -85.69 13.29 -42.26
CA ILE A 18 -84.67 13.64 -41.25
C ILE A 18 -84.12 12.39 -40.58
N SER A 19 -84.94 11.40 -40.19
CA SER A 19 -84.48 10.14 -39.59
C SER A 19 -83.57 9.38 -40.56
N THR A 20 -83.94 9.31 -41.84
CA THR A 20 -83.18 8.59 -42.87
C THR A 20 -81.86 9.29 -43.20
N SER A 21 -81.84 10.64 -43.22
CA SER A 21 -80.61 11.41 -43.45
C SER A 21 -79.63 11.33 -42.28
N VAL A 22 -80.14 11.29 -41.04
CA VAL A 22 -79.32 11.16 -39.82
C VAL A 22 -78.83 9.73 -39.60
N GLU A 23 -79.56 8.71 -40.07
CA GLU A 23 -79.19 7.30 -39.83
C GLU A 23 -78.12 6.74 -40.78
N MET A 24 -77.93 7.28 -41.98
CA MET A 24 -77.01 6.67 -42.96
C MET A 24 -75.63 7.33 -43.09
N GLU A 25 -75.51 8.65 -42.95
CA GLU A 25 -74.22 9.36 -43.06
C GLU A 25 -73.41 9.30 -41.76
N ASP A 26 -74.06 9.55 -40.61
CA ASP A 26 -73.37 9.59 -39.30
C ASP A 26 -72.93 8.20 -38.80
N LEU A 27 -73.68 7.13 -39.11
CA LEU A 27 -73.31 5.76 -38.70
C LEU A 27 -72.06 5.24 -39.42
N GLY A 28 -71.89 5.58 -40.70
CA GLY A 28 -70.71 5.18 -41.48
C GLY A 28 -69.41 5.84 -40.99
N ASP A 29 -69.49 7.12 -40.62
CA ASP A 29 -68.37 7.86 -40.04
C ASP A 29 -68.01 7.36 -38.63
N ILE A 30 -69.01 6.97 -37.84
CA ILE A 30 -68.79 6.34 -36.52
C ILE A 30 -68.16 4.95 -36.66
N GLU A 31 -68.59 4.13 -37.61
CA GLU A 31 -68.03 2.80 -37.87
C GLU A 31 -66.57 2.90 -38.36
N SER A 32 -66.29 3.79 -39.31
CA SER A 32 -64.94 4.09 -39.79
C SER A 32 -64.02 4.62 -38.67
N GLY A 33 -64.56 5.50 -37.81
CA GLY A 33 -63.88 5.96 -36.59
C GLY A 33 -63.56 4.81 -35.62
N CYS A 34 -64.49 3.88 -35.43
CA CYS A 34 -64.32 2.71 -34.58
C CYS A 34 -63.21 1.78 -35.11
N GLU A 35 -63.16 1.54 -36.42
CA GLU A 35 -62.10 0.76 -37.06
C GLU A 35 -60.72 1.39 -36.90
N LEU A 36 -60.62 2.71 -37.08
CA LEU A 36 -59.37 3.45 -36.90
C LEU A 36 -58.86 3.38 -35.45
N VAL A 37 -59.77 3.49 -34.48
CA VAL A 37 -59.47 3.33 -33.05
C VAL A 37 -59.00 1.90 -32.76
N GLN A 38 -59.66 0.88 -33.32
CA GLN A 38 -59.26 -0.52 -33.13
C GLN A 38 -57.89 -0.81 -33.74
N ARG A 39 -57.61 -0.26 -34.92
CA ARG A 39 -56.30 -0.34 -35.57
C ARG A 39 -55.23 0.39 -34.75
N GLY A 40 -55.58 1.51 -34.11
CA GLY A 40 -54.73 2.24 -33.16
C GLY A 40 -54.40 1.42 -31.91
N LYS A 41 -55.42 0.83 -31.27
CA LYS A 41 -55.26 -0.06 -30.11
C LYS A 41 -54.33 -1.23 -30.41
N ASN A 42 -54.53 -1.91 -31.54
CA ASN A 42 -53.68 -3.02 -31.96
C ASN A 42 -52.21 -2.61 -32.18
N LYS A 43 -51.97 -1.39 -32.70
CA LYS A 43 -50.61 -0.85 -32.85
C LYS A 43 -49.98 -0.54 -31.50
N ILE A 44 -50.72 0.07 -30.59
CA ILE A 44 -50.25 0.40 -29.23
C ILE A 44 -49.90 -0.88 -28.46
N GLU A 45 -50.73 -1.91 -28.56
CA GLU A 45 -50.46 -3.21 -27.92
C GLU A 45 -49.18 -3.86 -28.45
N LYS A 46 -48.96 -3.82 -29.77
CA LYS A 46 -47.72 -4.31 -30.40
C LYS A 46 -46.50 -3.52 -29.93
N VAL A 47 -46.61 -2.19 -29.84
CA VAL A 47 -45.52 -1.32 -29.34
C VAL A 47 -45.23 -1.62 -27.87
N SER A 48 -46.25 -1.76 -27.03
CA SER A 48 -46.12 -2.12 -25.61
C SER A 48 -45.44 -3.49 -25.45
N GLY A 49 -45.85 -4.48 -26.24
CA GLY A 49 -45.22 -5.80 -26.27
C GLY A 49 -43.74 -5.75 -26.68
N PHE A 50 -43.38 -4.86 -27.61
CA PHE A 50 -41.99 -4.65 -28.02
C PHE A 50 -41.17 -3.93 -26.93
N GLU A 51 -41.73 -2.92 -26.28
CA GLU A 51 -41.11 -2.20 -25.16
C GLU A 51 -40.79 -3.14 -23.99
N ILE A 52 -41.71 -4.05 -23.63
CA ILE A 52 -41.48 -5.07 -22.59
C ILE A 52 -40.32 -6.00 -22.97
N LYS A 53 -40.23 -6.39 -24.25
CA LYS A 53 -39.13 -7.24 -24.75
C LYS A 53 -37.79 -6.51 -24.69
N ILE A 54 -37.74 -5.24 -25.11
CA ILE A 54 -36.54 -4.41 -25.01
C ILE A 54 -36.10 -4.27 -23.55
N LYS A 55 -37.01 -3.88 -22.65
CA LYS A 55 -36.71 -3.73 -21.21
C LYS A 55 -36.15 -5.03 -20.62
N ARG A 56 -36.72 -6.17 -20.98
CA ARG A 56 -36.24 -7.49 -20.51
C ARG A 56 -34.86 -7.85 -21.08
N ALA A 57 -34.61 -7.59 -22.36
CA ALA A 57 -33.32 -7.87 -23.01
C ALA A 57 -32.20 -6.99 -22.42
N VAL A 58 -32.44 -5.68 -22.33
CA VAL A 58 -31.50 -4.71 -21.74
C VAL A 58 -31.18 -5.06 -20.28
N SER A 59 -32.18 -5.44 -19.49
CA SER A 59 -31.98 -5.79 -18.07
C SER A 59 -31.16 -7.08 -17.90
N LYS A 60 -31.38 -8.10 -18.74
CA LYS A 60 -30.63 -9.36 -18.69
C LYS A 60 -29.17 -9.20 -19.10
N ASP A 61 -28.92 -8.53 -20.23
CA ASP A 61 -27.56 -8.42 -20.81
C ASP A 61 -26.66 -7.50 -19.97
N THR A 62 -27.23 -6.38 -19.52
CA THR A 62 -26.51 -5.37 -18.74
C THR A 62 -26.23 -5.83 -17.30
N SER A 63 -27.17 -6.56 -16.68
CA SER A 63 -26.99 -7.05 -15.30
C SER A 63 -26.06 -8.26 -15.22
N GLY A 64 -26.16 -9.21 -16.17
CA GLY A 64 -25.37 -10.42 -16.17
C GLY A 64 -23.88 -10.16 -16.43
N SER A 65 -23.57 -9.39 -17.47
CA SER A 65 -22.19 -9.07 -17.86
C SER A 65 -21.47 -8.24 -16.79
N ARG A 66 -22.11 -7.19 -16.27
CA ARG A 66 -21.54 -6.37 -15.18
C ARG A 66 -21.33 -7.18 -13.91
N ARG A 67 -22.29 -8.02 -13.51
CA ARG A 67 -22.15 -8.89 -12.32
C ARG A 67 -20.97 -9.85 -12.44
N ALA A 68 -20.74 -10.41 -13.63
CA ALA A 68 -19.60 -11.30 -13.87
C ALA A 68 -18.25 -10.56 -13.78
N ILE A 69 -18.17 -9.34 -14.31
CA ILE A 69 -16.97 -8.49 -14.21
C ILE A 69 -16.70 -8.13 -12.75
N LEU A 70 -17.72 -7.65 -12.03
CA LEU A 70 -17.60 -7.33 -10.59
C LEU A 70 -17.18 -8.54 -9.77
N LYS A 71 -17.74 -9.73 -10.05
CA LYS A 71 -17.36 -10.95 -9.35
C LYS A 71 -15.89 -11.31 -9.56
N LYS A 72 -15.40 -11.23 -10.81
CA LYS A 72 -13.98 -11.46 -11.11
C LYS A 72 -13.07 -10.44 -10.44
N GLU A 73 -13.49 -9.19 -10.36
CA GLU A 73 -12.71 -8.13 -9.71
C GLU A 73 -12.61 -8.35 -8.20
N ILE A 74 -13.72 -8.70 -7.55
CA ILE A 74 -13.75 -9.06 -6.12
C ILE A 74 -12.82 -10.26 -5.86
N GLU A 75 -12.87 -11.29 -6.70
CA GLU A 75 -12.00 -12.47 -6.56
C GLU A 75 -10.51 -12.13 -6.68
N LYS A 76 -10.14 -11.26 -7.63
CA LYS A 76 -8.77 -10.74 -7.73
C LYS A 76 -8.36 -9.98 -6.46
N GLN A 77 -9.22 -9.11 -5.95
CA GLN A 77 -8.94 -8.36 -4.73
C GLN A 77 -8.76 -9.28 -3.52
N HIS A 78 -9.58 -10.33 -3.39
CA HIS A 78 -9.41 -11.33 -2.35
C HIS A 78 -8.10 -12.10 -2.50
N ALA A 79 -7.72 -12.50 -3.71
CA ALA A 79 -6.45 -13.20 -3.96
C ALA A 79 -5.25 -12.33 -3.58
N ILE A 80 -5.25 -11.05 -3.97
CA ILE A 80 -4.21 -10.07 -3.61
C ILE A 80 -4.15 -9.87 -2.09
N ASN A 81 -5.31 -9.69 -1.45
CA ASN A 81 -5.34 -9.49 0.00
C ASN A 81 -4.84 -10.74 0.75
N GLU A 82 -5.21 -11.94 0.30
CA GLU A 82 -4.74 -13.18 0.88
C GLU A 82 -3.23 -13.37 0.70
N GLU A 83 -2.69 -13.06 -0.48
CA GLU A 83 -1.26 -13.08 -0.74
C GLU A 83 -0.50 -12.08 0.15
N ASN A 84 -1.02 -10.84 0.29
CA ASN A 84 -0.46 -9.83 1.17
C ASN A 84 -0.48 -10.24 2.65
N GLU A 85 -1.55 -10.90 3.10
CA GLU A 85 -1.59 -11.48 4.45
C GLU A 85 -0.57 -12.60 4.63
N ARG A 86 -0.42 -13.48 3.64
CA ARG A 86 0.61 -14.53 3.67
C ARG A 86 2.02 -13.95 3.64
N ALA A 87 2.26 -12.86 2.93
CA ALA A 87 3.54 -12.15 2.92
C ALA A 87 3.84 -11.54 4.30
N ARG A 88 2.88 -10.84 4.89
CA ARG A 88 3.02 -10.28 6.25
C ARG A 88 3.26 -11.35 7.32
N ARG A 89 2.65 -12.54 7.18
CA ARG A 89 2.93 -13.68 8.07
C ARG A 89 4.38 -14.15 7.92
N ARG A 90 4.85 -14.34 6.68
CA ARG A 90 6.24 -14.73 6.40
C ARG A 90 7.26 -13.73 6.95
N GLU A 91 7.07 -12.43 6.70
CA GLU A 91 7.95 -11.39 7.25
C GLU A 91 7.98 -11.42 8.77
N LYS A 92 6.83 -11.62 9.41
CA LYS A 92 6.74 -11.73 10.87
C LYS A 92 7.47 -12.97 11.39
N ASP A 93 7.28 -14.12 10.74
CA ASP A 93 7.92 -15.37 11.13
C ASP A 93 9.45 -15.30 10.93
N GLU A 94 9.92 -14.67 9.84
CA GLU A 94 11.35 -14.40 9.59
C GLU A 94 11.94 -13.47 10.66
N MET A 95 11.24 -12.38 11.00
CA MET A 95 11.64 -11.48 12.08
C MET A 95 11.68 -12.18 13.44
N GLU A 96 10.73 -13.05 13.72
CA GLU A 96 10.69 -13.84 14.96
C GLU A 96 11.83 -14.86 15.00
N GLU A 97 12.14 -15.54 13.89
CA GLU A 97 13.29 -16.45 13.82
C GLU A 97 14.61 -15.71 14.03
N LEU A 98 14.77 -14.53 13.41
CA LEU A 98 15.94 -13.67 13.61
C LEU A 98 16.04 -13.23 15.07
N ALA A 99 14.94 -12.84 15.71
CA ALA A 99 14.92 -12.46 17.12
C ALA A 99 15.27 -13.65 18.03
N VAL A 100 14.73 -14.84 17.77
CA VAL A 100 15.05 -16.08 18.49
C VAL A 100 16.53 -16.44 18.36
N ARG A 101 17.19 -16.15 17.23
CA ARG A 101 18.63 -16.35 17.07
C ARG A 101 19.47 -15.25 17.71
N TRP A 102 19.00 -14.00 17.64
CA TRP A 102 19.77 -12.83 18.07
C TRP A 102 19.74 -12.66 19.60
N ILE A 103 18.58 -12.85 20.24
CA ILE A 103 18.41 -12.64 21.69
C ILE A 103 19.34 -13.53 22.53
N PRO A 104 19.45 -14.86 22.31
CA PRO A 104 20.34 -15.71 23.09
C PRO A 104 21.81 -15.33 22.91
N ARG A 105 22.21 -14.98 21.68
CA ARG A 105 23.59 -14.58 21.38
C ARG A 105 23.96 -13.27 22.06
N GLU A 106 23.05 -12.31 22.10
CA GLU A 106 23.25 -11.04 22.81
C GLU A 106 23.31 -11.27 24.32
N LEU A 107 22.44 -12.12 24.87
CA LEU A 107 22.48 -12.51 26.29
C LEU A 107 23.80 -13.20 26.66
N GLU A 108 24.27 -14.13 25.85
CA GLU A 108 25.57 -14.80 26.05
C GLU A 108 26.73 -13.80 26.03
N TRP A 109 26.72 -12.86 25.09
CA TRP A 109 27.73 -11.81 25.01
C TRP A 109 27.74 -10.92 26.26
N LEU A 110 26.56 -10.48 26.72
CA LEU A 110 26.42 -9.68 27.94
C LEU A 110 26.90 -10.43 29.18
N LEU A 111 26.53 -11.70 29.32
CA LEU A 111 26.99 -12.57 30.42
C LEU A 111 28.51 -12.72 30.40
N ARG A 112 29.10 -12.96 29.21
CA ARG A 112 30.55 -13.07 29.05
C ARG A 112 31.25 -11.77 29.42
N LYS A 113 30.69 -10.62 29.03
CA LYS A 113 31.25 -9.31 29.36
C LYS A 113 31.27 -9.06 30.87
N LEU A 114 30.18 -9.42 31.54
CA LEU A 114 30.05 -9.29 32.99
C LEU A 114 31.04 -10.22 33.72
N GLU A 115 31.25 -11.43 33.21
CA GLU A 115 32.24 -12.37 33.74
C GLU A 115 33.67 -11.82 33.61
N ILE A 116 34.02 -11.28 32.44
CA ILE A 116 35.33 -10.63 32.23
C ILE A 116 35.52 -9.45 33.19
N GLU A 117 34.48 -8.64 33.43
CA GLU A 117 34.55 -7.52 34.36
C GLU A 117 34.72 -7.99 35.81
N LYS A 118 34.03 -9.06 36.22
CA LYS A 118 34.20 -9.68 37.54
C LYS A 118 35.61 -10.24 37.72
N GLU A 119 36.11 -10.97 36.73
CA GLU A 119 37.47 -11.51 36.78
C GLU A 119 38.51 -10.38 36.81
N ALA A 120 38.34 -9.33 36.02
CA ALA A 120 39.21 -8.15 36.08
C ALA A 120 39.21 -7.47 37.46
N LYS A 121 38.03 -7.35 38.11
CA LYS A 121 37.91 -6.82 39.47
C LYS A 121 38.54 -7.76 40.51
N LYS A 122 38.38 -9.07 40.35
CA LYS A 122 38.97 -10.08 41.24
C LYS A 122 40.50 -10.09 41.12
N GLN A 123 41.03 -10.03 39.91
CA GLN A 123 42.47 -9.87 39.63
C GLN A 123 43.01 -8.57 40.24
N LEU A 124 42.26 -7.47 40.17
CA LEU A 124 42.66 -6.22 40.83
C LEU A 124 42.68 -6.34 42.36
N GLN A 125 41.77 -7.14 42.94
CA GLN A 125 41.67 -7.37 44.37
C GLN A 125 42.71 -8.37 44.89
N GLU A 126 43.01 -9.43 44.14
CA GLU A 126 44.03 -10.45 44.45
C GLU A 126 45.47 -9.93 44.24
N ASN A 127 45.71 -8.99 43.31
CA ASN A 127 47.01 -8.33 43.12
C ASN A 127 47.32 -7.21 44.16
N THR A 128 46.60 -7.19 45.29
CA THR A 128 46.86 -6.24 46.40
C THR A 128 47.96 -6.77 47.34
N TRP A 129 49.15 -7.07 46.81
CA TRP A 129 50.42 -7.11 47.56
C TRP A 129 51.48 -6.37 46.72
N PRO A 130 52.36 -5.55 47.33
CA PRO A 130 53.12 -4.57 46.58
C PRO A 130 54.26 -5.28 45.87
N THR A 131 54.28 -5.22 44.54
CA THR A 131 55.48 -5.18 43.67
C THR A 131 55.11 -5.75 42.32
N THR A 132 54.63 -4.87 41.45
CA THR A 132 55.35 -4.40 40.28
C THR A 132 54.45 -3.32 39.74
N ALA A 133 55.01 -2.16 39.41
CA ALA A 133 54.26 -1.13 38.74
C ALA A 133 53.69 -1.72 37.46
N THR A 134 52.47 -2.24 37.51
CA THR A 134 51.59 -2.34 36.36
C THR A 134 51.63 -0.93 35.84
N GLN A 135 52.31 -0.74 34.72
CA GLN A 135 52.23 0.50 33.98
C GLN A 135 50.75 0.61 33.64
N ILE A 136 50.02 1.29 34.52
CA ILE A 136 48.88 2.09 34.14
C ILE A 136 49.48 2.95 33.05
N VAL A 137 49.32 2.52 31.82
CA VAL A 137 49.50 3.35 30.65
C VAL A 137 48.45 4.42 30.86
N LYS A 138 48.82 5.45 31.63
CA LYS A 138 48.18 6.75 31.56
C LYS A 138 48.16 7.00 30.08
N LEU A 139 46.95 6.97 29.51
CA LEU A 139 46.69 7.44 28.16
C LEU A 139 47.48 8.73 28.04
N GLN A 140 48.66 8.69 27.41
CA GLN A 140 49.35 9.92 27.06
C GLN A 140 48.34 10.58 26.16
N LYS A 141 47.84 11.74 26.60
CA LYS A 141 46.90 12.54 25.81
C LYS A 141 47.70 13.00 24.60
N TYR A 142 47.71 12.17 23.56
CA TYR A 142 48.41 12.44 22.32
C TYR A 142 47.85 13.76 21.79
N THR A 143 48.74 14.70 21.50
CA THR A 143 48.39 16.03 21.01
C THR A 143 48.07 16.00 19.52
N ILE A 144 47.55 14.87 19.03
CA ILE A 144 47.14 14.71 17.63
C ILE A 144 45.88 15.54 17.43
N THR A 145 45.93 16.42 16.45
CA THR A 145 44.75 17.21 16.07
C THR A 145 43.76 16.28 15.37
N PRO A 146 42.49 16.18 15.82
CA PRO A 146 41.51 15.31 15.18
C PRO A 146 41.32 15.65 13.70
N PHE A 147 41.16 14.63 12.87
CA PHE A 147 40.89 14.76 11.45
C PHE A 147 39.41 15.08 11.21
N THR A 148 39.15 16.22 10.58
CA THR A 148 37.79 16.71 10.29
C THR A 148 37.28 16.36 8.90
N GLY A 149 38.05 15.61 8.09
CA GLY A 149 37.62 15.16 6.76
C GLY A 149 38.12 15.99 5.58
N ASP A 150 39.01 16.98 5.78
CA ASP A 150 39.67 17.69 4.68
C ASP A 150 40.84 16.86 4.13
N PHE A 151 40.80 16.47 2.86
CA PHE A 151 41.81 15.63 2.22
C PHE A 151 43.24 16.22 2.32
N ILE A 152 43.38 17.55 2.37
CA ILE A 152 44.69 18.22 2.51
C ILE A 152 45.29 17.95 3.89
N ASP A 153 44.44 17.86 4.90
CA ASP A 153 44.83 17.63 6.29
C ASP A 153 45.08 16.13 6.61
N TRP A 154 44.75 15.21 5.70
CA TRP A 154 44.94 13.77 5.90
C TRP A 154 46.41 13.41 6.02
N THR A 155 47.27 13.95 5.16
CA THR A 155 48.72 13.72 5.21
C THR A 155 49.33 14.26 6.50
N ARG A 156 48.88 15.45 6.97
CA ARG A 156 49.32 16.00 8.27
C ARG A 156 48.91 15.07 9.41
N PHE A 157 47.64 14.64 9.41
CA PHE A 157 47.08 13.75 10.42
C PHE A 157 47.81 12.42 10.49
N LEU A 158 47.97 11.72 9.36
CA LEU A 158 48.66 10.43 9.31
C LEU A 158 50.13 10.54 9.76
N ASN A 159 50.83 11.62 9.41
CA ASN A 159 52.20 11.83 9.87
C ASN A 159 52.26 12.01 11.40
N GLN A 160 51.35 12.81 11.97
CA GLN A 160 51.26 12.98 13.43
C GLN A 160 50.89 11.68 14.12
N PHE A 161 49.89 10.97 13.61
CA PHE A 161 49.43 9.69 14.11
C PHE A 161 50.54 8.62 14.03
N SER A 162 51.31 8.59 12.95
CA SER A 162 52.40 7.63 12.80
C SER A 162 53.53 7.86 13.81
N VAL A 163 53.93 9.12 13.99
CA VAL A 163 55.00 9.50 14.91
C VAL A 163 54.58 9.29 16.37
N GLU A 164 53.37 9.71 16.74
CA GLU A 164 52.91 9.69 18.13
C GLU A 164 52.34 8.32 18.56
N LEU A 165 51.62 7.63 17.68
CA LEU A 165 50.88 6.41 18.01
C LEU A 165 51.37 5.15 17.29
N ASP A 166 51.61 5.20 15.98
CA ASP A 166 51.96 3.97 15.23
C ASP A 166 53.34 3.41 15.62
N ASN A 167 54.30 4.29 15.93
CA ASN A 167 55.62 3.88 16.43
C ASN A 167 55.65 3.51 17.92
N SER A 168 54.52 3.61 18.63
CA SER A 168 54.43 3.25 20.05
C SER A 168 54.23 1.75 20.24
N SER A 169 54.53 1.25 21.44
CA SER A 169 54.32 -0.16 21.84
C SER A 169 52.86 -0.50 22.15
N ILE A 170 51.90 0.33 21.72
CA ILE A 170 50.46 0.12 21.93
C ILE A 170 49.97 -1.02 21.03
N SER A 171 49.00 -1.81 21.50
CA SER A 171 48.41 -2.88 20.69
C SER A 171 47.68 -2.32 19.47
N GLU A 172 47.65 -3.08 18.36
CA GLU A 172 46.99 -2.65 17.12
C GLU A 172 45.51 -2.35 17.32
N ILE A 173 44.83 -3.12 18.18
CA ILE A 173 43.43 -2.88 18.57
C ILE A 173 43.29 -1.53 19.28
N SER A 174 44.21 -1.19 20.20
CA SER A 174 44.18 0.11 20.86
C SER A 174 44.52 1.25 19.89
N LYS A 175 45.48 1.07 18.97
CA LYS A 175 45.77 2.03 17.89
C LYS A 175 44.55 2.29 17.01
N PHE A 176 43.81 1.24 16.66
CA PHE A 176 42.57 1.34 15.89
C PHE A 176 41.49 2.17 16.62
N ASN A 177 41.34 1.97 17.93
CA ASN A 177 40.44 2.80 18.74
C ASN A 177 40.84 4.28 18.73
N TYR A 178 42.13 4.60 18.85
CA TYR A 178 42.58 5.99 18.74
C TYR A 178 42.35 6.57 17.36
N LEU A 179 42.56 5.79 16.29
CA LEU A 179 42.27 6.22 14.94
C LEU A 179 40.79 6.62 14.82
N LEU A 180 39.88 5.78 15.32
CA LEU A 180 38.44 6.04 15.37
C LEU A 180 38.04 7.28 16.20
N GLU A 181 38.71 7.52 17.32
CA GLU A 181 38.46 8.70 18.17
C GLU A 181 38.96 10.00 17.53
N LEU A 182 40.07 9.91 16.78
CA LEU A 182 40.71 11.06 16.16
C LEU A 182 40.14 11.39 14.78
N THR A 183 39.54 10.43 14.08
CA THR A 183 38.77 10.69 12.86
C THR A 183 37.34 11.10 13.21
N LYS A 184 36.83 12.17 12.58
CA LYS A 184 35.47 12.66 12.78
C LYS A 184 34.67 12.56 11.47
N GLU A 185 33.35 12.62 11.59
CA GLU A 185 32.41 12.70 10.46
C GLU A 185 32.51 11.50 9.50
N LYS A 186 32.51 11.74 8.18
CA LYS A 186 32.47 10.70 7.13
C LYS A 186 33.63 9.68 7.21
N PRO A 187 34.90 10.10 7.37
CA PRO A 187 36.02 9.17 7.53
C PRO A 187 35.83 8.17 8.69
N ARG A 188 35.20 8.61 9.78
CA ARG A 188 34.95 7.74 10.92
C ARG A 188 33.93 6.65 10.59
N GLU A 189 32.89 6.99 9.83
CA GLU A 189 31.86 6.03 9.41
C GLU A 189 32.42 4.96 8.49
N GLU A 190 33.34 5.34 7.60
CA GLU A 190 34.04 4.41 6.71
C GLU A 190 34.94 3.44 7.50
N ILE A 191 35.72 3.95 8.45
CA ILE A 191 36.60 3.13 9.30
C ILE A 191 35.79 2.24 10.26
N LEU A 192 34.63 2.70 10.75
CA LEU A 192 33.72 1.89 11.57
C LEU A 192 33.13 0.68 10.83
N GLY A 193 33.10 0.70 9.50
CA GLY A 193 32.67 -0.43 8.68
C GLY A 193 33.66 -1.60 8.68
N LEU A 194 34.90 -1.36 9.14
CA LEU A 194 35.95 -2.36 9.19
C LEU A 194 35.87 -3.21 10.46
N PRO A 195 36.25 -4.51 10.38
CA PRO A 195 36.30 -5.36 11.55
C PRO A 195 37.30 -4.80 12.58
N HIS A 196 36.92 -4.80 13.85
CA HIS A 196 37.76 -4.32 14.95
C HIS A 196 38.85 -5.33 15.33
N THR A 197 39.70 -5.65 14.36
CA THR A 197 40.79 -6.62 14.43
C THR A 197 42.10 -5.96 14.00
N SER A 198 43.23 -6.66 14.19
CA SER A 198 44.54 -6.23 13.66
C SER A 198 44.48 -5.97 12.15
N ASP A 199 43.84 -6.88 11.39
CA ASP A 199 43.68 -6.74 9.95
C ASP A 199 42.88 -5.49 9.57
N GLY A 200 41.80 -5.18 10.30
CA GLY A 200 41.01 -3.97 10.06
C GLY A 200 41.75 -2.67 10.37
N TYR A 201 42.70 -2.69 11.31
CA TYR A 201 43.60 -1.54 11.54
C TYR A 201 44.53 -1.29 10.33
N ILE A 202 45.06 -2.35 9.74
CA ILE A 202 45.93 -2.26 8.56
C ILE A 202 45.13 -1.73 7.36
N GLU A 203 43.89 -2.19 7.19
CA GLU A 203 42.99 -1.75 6.10
C GLU A 203 42.55 -0.29 6.25
N ALA A 204 42.44 0.22 7.47
CA ALA A 204 42.04 1.60 7.74
C ALA A 204 43.14 2.66 7.50
N LYS A 205 44.38 2.22 7.32
CA LYS A 205 45.56 3.08 7.17
C LYS A 205 45.85 3.39 5.70
#